data_AF-Q31AT4-F1
#
_entry.id   AF-Q31AT4-F1
#
_cell.length_a   1.000
_cell.length_b   1.000
_cell.length_c   1.000
_cell.angle_alpha   90.00
_cell.angle_beta   90.00
_cell.angle_gamma   90.00
#
_symmetry.space_group_name_H-M   'P 1'
#
loop_
_entity.id
_entity.type
_entity.pdbx_description
1 polymer ?
#
loop_
_entity_poly.entity_id
_entity_poly.type
_entity_poly.pdbx_seq_one_letter_code
_entity_poly.pdbx_strand_id
1 'polypeptide(L)'
;MNSKLENKENNIEKSFLSIFITTFTTIFIAELGDKTQIATLMLSAESGKPIIVFLGSSLALISSSVVGVLIGKWLSKKISPSKFALFTGALMIIISLFLSYETLKNYL
;
A
#
# COMPACT_ATOMS: atom_id res chain seq x y z
N MET A 1 16.20 40.30 7.60
CA MET A 1 16.73 38.93 7.50
C MET A 1 15.63 37.89 7.77
N ASN A 2 14.42 38.06 7.18
CA ASN A 2 13.26 37.15 7.38
C ASN A 2 12.71 36.55 6.07
N SER A 3 12.86 37.22 4.93
CA SER A 3 12.26 36.79 3.66
C SER A 3 12.86 35.52 3.03
N LYS A 4 14.12 35.18 3.33
CA LYS A 4 14.78 33.93 2.88
C LYS A 4 14.41 32.72 3.73
N LEU A 5 14.12 32.92 5.02
CA LEU A 5 13.68 31.85 5.92
C LEU A 5 12.24 31.49 5.60
N GLU A 6 11.38 32.50 5.42
CA GLU A 6 9.98 32.35 5.01
C GLU A 6 9.84 31.67 3.63
N ASN A 7 10.66 32.01 2.63
CA ASN A 7 10.64 31.32 1.33
C ASN A 7 11.12 29.87 1.40
N LYS A 8 12.05 29.54 2.30
CA LYS A 8 12.57 28.18 2.44
C LYS A 8 11.58 27.28 3.17
N GLU A 9 10.94 27.79 4.22
CA GLU A 9 9.87 27.09 4.95
C GLU A 9 8.68 26.80 4.03
N ASN A 10 8.21 27.80 3.28
CA ASN A 10 7.12 27.65 2.30
C ASN A 10 7.45 26.63 1.18
N ASN A 11 8.70 26.52 0.74
CA ASN A 11 9.11 25.54 -0.27
C ASN A 11 9.20 24.10 0.31
N ILE A 12 9.67 23.95 1.54
CA ILE A 12 9.73 22.65 2.22
C ILE A 12 8.32 22.15 2.52
N GLU A 13 7.43 23.02 3.00
CA GLU A 13 6.03 22.69 3.30
C GLU A 13 5.26 22.31 2.03
N LYS A 14 5.44 23.07 0.93
CA LYS A 14 4.90 22.69 -0.39
C LYS A 14 5.44 21.35 -0.88
N SER A 15 6.72 21.03 -0.63
CA SER A 15 7.32 19.75 -1.02
C SER A 15 6.73 18.58 -0.24
N PHE A 16 6.59 18.70 1.09
CA PHE A 16 6.00 17.65 1.91
C PHE A 16 4.53 17.42 1.55
N LEU A 17 3.75 18.50 1.43
CA LEU A 17 2.33 18.42 1.11
C LEU A 17 2.10 17.84 -0.29
N SER A 18 2.95 18.18 -1.26
CA SER A 18 2.92 17.57 -2.60
C SER A 18 3.23 16.07 -2.57
N ILE A 19 4.27 15.65 -1.85
CA ILE A 19 4.63 14.22 -1.70
C ILE A 19 3.52 13.46 -0.97
N PHE A 20 2.93 14.06 0.07
CA PHE A 20 1.83 13.47 0.82
C PHE A 20 0.60 13.26 -0.07
N ILE A 21 0.13 14.31 -0.75
CA ILE A 21 -1.07 14.23 -1.60
C ILE A 21 -0.84 13.24 -2.75
N THR A 22 0.30 13.31 -3.44
CA THR A 22 0.59 12.39 -4.56
C THR A 22 0.63 10.94 -4.09
N THR A 23 1.38 10.65 -3.02
CA THR A 23 1.49 9.29 -2.48
C THR A 23 0.14 8.79 -1.96
N PHE A 24 -0.59 9.63 -1.22
CA PHE A 24 -1.92 9.30 -0.70
C PHE A 24 -2.89 9.00 -1.83
N THR A 25 -3.03 9.88 -2.82
CA THR A 25 -3.95 9.67 -3.93
C THR A 25 -3.57 8.45 -4.76
N THR A 26 -2.29 8.23 -5.04
CA THR A 26 -1.84 7.03 -5.78
C THR A 26 -2.18 5.75 -5.04
N ILE A 27 -1.88 5.66 -3.73
CA ILE A 27 -2.17 4.47 -2.93
C ILE A 27 -3.68 4.31 -2.75
N PHE A 28 -4.40 5.39 -2.45
CA PHE A 28 -5.86 5.36 -2.26
C PHE A 28 -6.58 4.80 -3.48
N ILE A 29 -6.21 5.26 -4.68
CA ILE A 29 -6.78 4.75 -5.93
C ILE A 29 -6.36 3.30 -6.18
N ALA A 30 -5.11 2.93 -5.89
CA ALA A 30 -4.60 1.57 -6.09
C ALA A 30 -5.27 0.54 -5.16
N GLU A 31 -5.63 0.95 -3.94
CA GLU A 31 -6.22 0.09 -2.91
C GLU A 31 -7.76 0.12 -2.92
N LEU A 32 -8.39 1.02 -3.68
CA LEU A 32 -9.85 1.19 -3.68
C LEU A 32 -10.55 -0.08 -4.19
N GLY A 33 -11.39 -0.68 -3.36
CA GLY A 33 -12.10 -1.92 -3.70
C GLY A 33 -11.26 -3.18 -3.57
N ASP A 34 -10.12 -3.13 -2.87
CA ASP A 34 -9.37 -4.33 -2.55
C ASP A 34 -10.17 -5.30 -1.67
N LYS A 35 -9.82 -6.59 -1.75
CA LYS A 35 -10.44 -7.68 -0.97
C LYS A 35 -10.38 -7.41 0.53
N THR A 36 -9.33 -6.74 1.02
CA THR A 36 -9.22 -6.36 2.43
C THR A 36 -10.30 -5.36 2.87
N GLN A 37 -10.75 -4.47 1.97
CA GLN A 37 -11.84 -3.53 2.25
C GLN A 37 -13.18 -4.27 2.37
N ILE A 38 -13.45 -5.21 1.45
CA ILE A 38 -14.67 -6.04 1.51
C ILE A 38 -14.67 -6.90 2.78
N ALA A 39 -13.54 -7.51 3.14
CA ALA A 39 -13.41 -8.28 4.38
C ALA A 39 -13.64 -7.40 5.62
N THR A 40 -13.12 -6.17 5.63
CA THR A 40 -13.33 -5.20 6.73
C THR A 40 -14.80 -4.78 6.83
N LEU A 41 -15.47 -4.55 5.70
CA LEU A 41 -16.90 -4.23 5.65
C LEU A 41 -17.75 -5.40 6.17
N MET A 42 -17.44 -6.63 5.76
CA MET A 42 -18.11 -7.84 6.26
C MET A 42 -17.92 -8.01 7.76
N LEU A 43 -16.68 -7.84 8.25
CA LEU A 43 -16.37 -7.93 9.68
C LEU A 43 -17.09 -6.83 10.49
N SER A 44 -17.20 -5.63 9.93
CA SER A 44 -17.95 -4.53 10.53
C SER A 44 -19.45 -4.83 10.59
N ALA A 45 -20.00 -5.44 9.54
CA ALA A 45 -21.41 -5.83 9.47
C ALA A 45 -21.73 -6.97 10.45
N GLU A 46 -20.85 -7.96 10.57
CA GLU A 46 -21.04 -9.13 11.45
C GLU A 46 -20.86 -8.78 12.93
N SER A 47 -19.84 -7.99 13.26
CA SER A 47 -19.52 -7.66 14.66
C SER A 47 -20.45 -6.62 15.29
N GLY A 48 -21.20 -5.86 14.48
CA GLY A 48 -22.02 -4.73 14.93
C GLY A 48 -21.22 -3.59 15.58
N LYS A 49 -19.88 -3.60 15.46
CA LYS A 49 -18.95 -2.68 16.16
C LYS A 49 -18.06 -1.92 15.17
N PRO A 50 -18.64 -1.02 14.35
CA PRO A 50 -17.93 -0.38 13.24
C PRO A 50 -16.69 0.41 13.66
N ILE A 51 -16.74 1.11 14.81
CA ILE A 51 -15.58 1.89 15.30
C ILE A 51 -14.39 0.99 15.64
N ILE A 52 -14.64 -0.14 16.30
CA ILE A 52 -13.56 -1.05 16.73
C ILE A 52 -12.93 -1.72 15.51
N VAL A 53 -13.76 -2.15 14.55
CA VAL A 53 -13.29 -2.73 13.30
C VAL A 53 -12.49 -1.71 12.50
N PHE A 54 -12.97 -0.47 12.41
CA PHE A 54 -12.23 0.62 11.75
C PHE A 54 -10.86 0.87 12.37
N LEU A 55 -10.77 0.94 13.71
CA LEU A 55 -9.50 1.16 14.39
C LEU A 55 -8.55 -0.04 14.20
N GLY A 56 -9.07 -1.26 14.29
CA GLY A 56 -8.28 -2.48 14.10
C GLY A 56 -7.75 -2.62 12.69
N SER A 57 -8.60 -2.43 11.67
CA SER A 57 -8.20 -2.51 10.26
C SER A 57 -7.26 -1.37 9.87
N SER A 58 -7.50 -0.15 10.35
CA SER A 58 -6.60 0.99 10.13
C SER A 58 -5.22 0.74 10.73
N LEU A 59 -5.16 0.23 11.97
CA LEU A 59 -3.89 -0.09 12.62
C LEU A 59 -3.15 -1.22 11.90
N ALA A 60 -3.86 -2.25 11.45
CA ALA A 60 -3.30 -3.35 10.66
C ALA A 60 -2.72 -2.84 9.34
N LEU A 61 -3.46 -1.98 8.62
CA LEU A 61 -3.01 -1.37 7.36
C LEU A 61 -1.75 -0.52 7.58
N ILE A 62 -1.78 0.40 8.53
CA ILE A 62 -0.62 1.26 8.85
C ILE A 62 0.59 0.40 9.21
N SER A 63 0.42 -0.61 10.06
CA SER A 63 1.50 -1.50 10.48
C SER A 63 2.08 -2.27 9.28
N SER A 64 1.23 -2.81 8.43
CA SER A 64 1.63 -3.50 7.20
C SER A 64 2.40 -2.57 6.25
N SER A 65 1.91 -1.35 6.03
CA SER A 65 2.60 -0.36 5.20
C SER A 65 3.96 0.03 5.76
N VAL A 66 4.08 0.23 7.07
CA VAL A 66 5.37 0.53 7.72
C VAL A 66 6.37 -0.60 7.49
N VAL A 67 5.96 -1.84 7.72
CA VAL A 67 6.81 -3.02 7.47
C VAL A 67 7.22 -3.10 5.99
N GLY A 68 6.26 -2.91 5.07
CA GLY A 68 6.51 -2.91 3.62
C GLY A 68 7.52 -1.84 3.20
N VAL A 69 7.39 -0.61 3.71
CA VAL A 69 8.33 0.49 3.42
C VAL A 69 9.71 0.22 4.00
N LEU A 70 9.82 -0.33 5.22
CA LEU A 70 11.11 -0.67 5.84
C LEU A 70 11.85 -1.74 5.04
N ILE A 71 11.15 -2.82 4.66
CA ILE A 71 11.71 -3.90 3.84
C ILE A 71 12.06 -3.37 2.45
N GLY A 72 11.17 -2.61 1.81
CA GLY A 72 11.40 -2.02 0.50
C GLY A 72 12.62 -1.08 0.47
N LYS A 73 12.79 -0.25 1.51
CA LYS A 73 13.95 0.63 1.70
C LYS A 73 15.25 -0.15 1.91
N TRP A 74 15.20 -1.27 2.62
CA TRP A 74 16.37 -2.13 2.78
C TRP A 74 16.74 -2.81 1.46
N LEU A 75 15.74 -3.28 0.71
CA LEU A 75 15.93 -4.01 -0.53
C LEU A 75 16.43 -3.11 -1.67
N SER A 76 15.93 -1.87 -1.74
CA SER A 76 16.34 -0.88 -2.76
C SER A 76 17.81 -0.49 -2.66
N LYS A 77 18.45 -0.65 -1.49
CA LYS A 77 19.89 -0.44 -1.32
C LYS A 77 20.74 -1.57 -1.90
N LYS A 78 20.17 -2.78 -2.05
CA LYS A 78 20.91 -3.99 -2.41
C LYS A 78 20.64 -4.47 -3.84
N ILE A 79 19.51 -4.11 -4.41
CA ILE A 79 19.04 -4.61 -5.72
C ILE A 79 18.66 -3.44 -6.63
N SER A 80 19.09 -3.50 -7.89
CA SER A 80 18.67 -2.53 -8.93
C SER A 80 17.14 -2.59 -9.15
N PRO A 81 16.45 -1.43 -9.23
CA PRO A 81 15.00 -1.36 -9.41
C PRO A 81 14.47 -2.21 -10.59
N SER A 82 15.20 -2.24 -11.71
CA SER A 82 14.79 -2.98 -12.91
C SER A 82 14.77 -4.49 -12.69
N LYS A 83 15.77 -5.03 -11.97
CA LYS A 83 15.83 -6.47 -11.65
C LYS A 83 14.74 -6.87 -10.67
N PHE A 84 14.47 -6.00 -9.69
CA PHE A 84 13.42 -6.22 -8.71
C PHE A 84 12.04 -6.25 -9.38
N ALA A 85 11.73 -5.28 -10.23
CA ALA A 85 10.46 -5.22 -10.95
C ALA A 85 10.23 -6.45 -11.86
N LEU A 86 11.27 -6.90 -12.57
CA LEU A 86 11.18 -8.09 -13.41
C LEU A 86 10.93 -9.36 -12.57
N PHE A 87 11.61 -9.49 -11.44
CA PHE A 87 11.41 -10.60 -10.51
C PHE A 87 9.99 -10.63 -9.92
N THR A 88 9.49 -9.49 -9.42
CA THR A 88 8.14 -9.42 -8.85
C THR A 88 7.06 -9.68 -9.90
N GLY A 89 7.26 -9.20 -11.13
CA GLY A 89 6.34 -9.46 -12.24
C GLY A 89 6.31 -10.94 -12.64
N ALA A 90 7.47 -11.58 -12.78
CA ALA A 90 7.56 -13.00 -13.07
C ALA A 90 6.92 -13.85 -11.96
N LEU A 91 7.18 -13.51 -10.69
CA LEU A 91 6.57 -14.18 -9.54
C LEU A 91 5.04 -14.06 -9.54
N MET A 92 4.51 -12.85 -9.81
CA MET A 92 3.06 -12.61 -9.95
C MET A 92 2.43 -13.47 -11.04
N ILE A 93 3.08 -13.60 -12.21
CA ILE A 93 2.61 -14.44 -13.30
C ILE A 93 2.58 -15.91 -12.88
N ILE A 94 3.65 -16.42 -12.25
CA ILE A 94 3.73 -17.81 -11.79
C ILE A 94 2.62 -18.12 -10.79
N ILE A 95 2.43 -17.26 -9.79
CA ILE A 95 1.37 -17.42 -8.77
C ILE A 95 -0.01 -17.39 -9.45
N SER A 96 -0.23 -16.47 -10.39
CA SER A 96 -1.50 -16.35 -11.12
C SER A 96 -1.82 -17.61 -11.94
N LEU A 97 -0.85 -18.16 -12.68
CA LEU A 97 -1.04 -19.41 -13.42
C LEU A 97 -1.32 -20.59 -12.49
N PHE A 98 -0.58 -20.67 -11.37
CA PHE A 98 -0.77 -21.73 -10.39
C PHE A 98 -2.18 -21.70 -9.78
N LEU A 99 -2.63 -20.55 -9.28
CA LEU A 99 -3.99 -20.40 -8.75
C LEU A 99 -5.05 -20.68 -9.81
N SER A 100 -4.83 -20.26 -11.05
CA SER A 100 -5.77 -20.48 -12.16
C SER A 100 -5.89 -21.97 -12.50
N TYR A 101 -4.76 -22.69 -12.53
CA TYR A 101 -4.74 -24.14 -12.74
C TYR A 101 -5.46 -24.89 -11.61
N GLU A 102 -5.17 -24.52 -10.35
CA GLU A 102 -5.80 -25.14 -9.18
C GLU A 102 -7.31 -24.88 -9.16
N THR A 103 -7.73 -23.64 -9.43
CA THR A 103 -9.15 -23.27 -9.53
C THR A 103 -9.87 -24.05 -10.62
N LEU A 104 -9.27 -24.18 -11.81
CA LEU A 104 -9.85 -24.89 -12.94
C LEU A 104 -9.96 -26.39 -12.65
N LYS A 105 -8.91 -27.00 -12.09
CA LYS A 105 -8.89 -28.42 -11.70
C LYS A 105 -9.87 -28.74 -10.57
N ASN A 106 -10.10 -27.82 -9.63
CA ASN A 106 -11.01 -28.06 -8.53
C ASN A 106 -12.50 -27.92 -8.93
N TYR A 107 -12.78 -27.32 -10.09
CA TYR A 107 -14.14 -27.10 -10.62
C TYR A 107 -14.53 -28.03 -11.78
N LEU A 108 -13.58 -28.77 -12.36
CA LEU A 108 -13.75 -29.78 -13.42
C LEU A 108 -13.50 -31.18 -12.88
#